data_AF-A0A8J6XY95-F1
#
_entry.id   AF-A0A8J6XY95-F1
#
_cell.length_a   1.000
_cell.length_b   1.000
_cell.length_c   1.000
_cell.angle_alpha   90.00
_cell.angle_beta   90.00
_cell.angle_gamma   90.00
#
_symmetry.space_group_name_H-M   'P 1'
#
loop_
_entity.id
_entity.type
_entity.pdbx_description
1 polymer ?
#
loop_
_entity_poly.entity_id
_entity_poly.type
_entity_poly.pdbx_seq_one_letter_code
_entity_poly.pdbx_strand_id
1 'polypeptide(L)'
;DFTAELLFPKWKMGPREGDISVLWVQVEGRQGDREVSHIFRMLDRYDPHAGTLSMARTTGYTATAAVRMLIEGLYKEPGIAPPELIGRHKEPCDFMIRCLRERQVVCEEEVIGGSPILC
;
A
#
# COMPACT_ATOMS: atom_id res chain seq x y z
N ASP A 1 -16.79 7.00 24.66
CA ASP A 1 -16.35 5.83 25.46
C ASP A 1 -17.45 4.79 25.64
N PHE A 2 -18.57 5.07 26.29
CA PHE A 2 -19.65 4.08 26.54
C PHE A 2 -20.11 3.30 25.28
N THR A 3 -20.41 3.97 24.18
CA THR A 3 -20.87 3.32 22.94
C THR A 3 -19.79 2.42 22.33
N ALA A 4 -18.52 2.83 22.38
CA ALA A 4 -17.42 2.04 21.85
C ALA A 4 -17.23 0.76 22.67
N GLU A 5 -17.27 0.86 24.01
CA GLU A 5 -17.16 -0.29 24.92
C GLU A 5 -18.26 -1.34 24.67
N LEU A 6 -19.47 -0.90 24.33
CA LEU A 6 -20.59 -1.80 24.02
C LEU A 6 -20.47 -2.47 22.63
N LEU A 7 -19.92 -1.75 21.64
CA LEU A 7 -19.82 -2.22 20.26
C LEU A 7 -18.58 -3.09 20.00
N PHE A 8 -17.45 -2.81 20.65
CA PHE A 8 -16.20 -3.54 20.43
C PHE A 8 -16.33 -5.06 20.56
N PRO A 9 -16.96 -5.62 21.61
CA PRO A 9 -17.14 -7.06 21.73
C PRO A 9 -18.03 -7.67 20.63
N LYS A 10 -18.98 -6.88 20.10
CA LYS A 10 -19.94 -7.31 19.07
C LYS A 10 -19.37 -7.22 17.65
N TRP A 11 -18.36 -6.39 17.43
CA TRP A 11 -17.72 -6.16 16.13
C TRP A 11 -16.36 -6.85 16.01
N LYS A 12 -15.92 -7.56 17.05
CA LYS A 12 -14.68 -8.33 17.01
C LYS A 12 -14.84 -9.49 16.04
N MET A 13 -13.96 -9.56 15.06
CA MET A 13 -13.95 -10.63 14.08
C MET A 13 -13.73 -12.00 14.75
N GLY A 14 -14.57 -12.95 14.36
CA GLY A 14 -14.45 -14.34 14.76
C GLY A 14 -13.28 -15.07 14.12
N PRO A 15 -12.89 -16.26 14.61
CA PRO A 15 -11.89 -17.09 13.95
C PRO A 15 -12.36 -17.43 12.53
N ARG A 16 -11.56 -17.07 11.52
CA ARG A 16 -11.84 -17.26 10.07
C ARG A 16 -12.85 -16.29 9.44
N GLU A 17 -13.28 -15.25 10.15
CA GLU A 17 -13.92 -14.11 9.50
C GLU A 17 -12.84 -13.30 8.76
N GLY A 18 -13.03 -13.12 7.46
CA GLY A 18 -12.10 -12.42 6.59
C GLY A 18 -12.49 -10.96 6.37
N ASP A 19 -11.49 -10.13 6.14
CA ASP A 19 -11.60 -8.73 5.74
C ASP A 19 -11.14 -8.52 4.29
N ILE A 20 -11.37 -7.30 3.80
CA ILE A 20 -10.95 -6.83 2.49
C ILE A 20 -10.37 -5.44 2.67
N SER A 21 -9.28 -5.13 1.97
CA SER A 21 -8.71 -3.80 1.89
C SER A 21 -8.77 -3.32 0.44
N VAL A 22 -9.42 -2.19 0.21
CA VAL A 22 -9.53 -1.56 -1.10
C VAL A 22 -8.86 -0.20 -1.05
N LEU A 23 -7.91 0.03 -1.96
CA LEU A 23 -7.32 1.34 -2.21
C LEU A 23 -7.66 1.75 -3.64
N TRP A 24 -8.16 2.97 -3.79
CA TRP A 24 -8.33 3.60 -5.09
C TRP A 24 -7.87 5.05 -4.98
N VAL A 25 -6.84 5.38 -5.75
CA VAL A 25 -6.28 6.74 -5.80
C VAL A 25 -6.33 7.18 -7.25
N GLN A 26 -7.02 8.28 -7.50
CA GLN A 26 -7.06 8.93 -8.80
C GLN A 26 -6.34 10.26 -8.69
N VAL A 27 -5.34 10.46 -9.55
CA VAL A 27 -4.53 11.67 -9.63
C VAL A 27 -4.73 12.29 -11.00
N GLU A 28 -5.40 13.43 -11.04
CA GLU A 28 -5.67 14.16 -12.27
C GLU A 28 -4.79 15.40 -12.36
N GLY A 29 -4.27 15.66 -13.55
CA GLY A 29 -3.46 16.85 -13.77
C GLY A 29 -3.11 17.04 -15.23
N ARG A 30 -2.15 17.94 -15.46
CA ARG A 30 -1.57 18.18 -16.77
C ARG A 30 -0.12 17.75 -16.81
N GLN A 31 0.23 17.00 -17.85
CA GLN A 31 1.62 16.76 -18.24
C GLN A 31 1.92 17.61 -19.47
N GLY A 32 2.51 18.79 -19.24
CA GLY A 32 2.63 19.82 -20.27
C GLY A 32 1.27 20.38 -20.69
N ASP A 33 0.93 20.21 -21.98
CA ASP A 33 -0.35 20.66 -22.56
C ASP A 33 -1.47 19.63 -22.57
N ARG A 34 -1.23 18.43 -22.03
CA ARG A 34 -2.19 17.32 -22.06
C ARG A 34 -2.75 17.03 -20.68
N GLU A 35 -4.04 16.79 -20.61
CA GLU A 35 -4.67 16.20 -19.43
C GLU A 35 -4.28 14.73 -19.32
N VAL A 36 -3.90 14.33 -18.12
CA VAL A 36 -3.46 12.98 -17.76
C VAL A 36 -4.09 12.61 -16.43
N SER A 37 -4.58 11.39 -16.32
CA SER A 37 -5.08 10.81 -15.07
C SER A 37 -4.34 9.52 -14.76
N HIS A 38 -3.77 9.42 -13.56
CA HIS A 38 -3.18 8.19 -13.03
C HIS A 38 -4.14 7.58 -12.02
N ILE A 39 -4.48 6.30 -12.21
CA ILE A 39 -5.35 5.53 -11.33
C ILE A 39 -4.54 4.41 -10.71
N PHE A 40 -4.38 4.47 -9.39
CA PHE A 40 -3.78 3.41 -8.59
C PHE A 40 -4.85 2.60 -7.88
N ARG A 41 -4.78 1.27 -7.99
CA ARG A 41 -5.76 0.34 -7.41
C ARG A 41 -5.05 -0.78 -6.66
N MET A 42 -5.54 -1.07 -5.45
CA MET A 42 -5.17 -2.28 -4.71
C MET A 42 -6.43 -2.92 -4.18
N LEU A 43 -6.55 -4.24 -4.37
CA LEU A 43 -7.58 -5.06 -3.79
C LEU A 43 -6.91 -6.25 -3.11
N ASP A 44 -6.77 -6.19 -1.79
CA ASP A 44 -6.27 -7.29 -0.97
C ASP A 44 -7.45 -7.93 -0.24
N ARG A 45 -7.36 -9.25 -0.02
CA ARG A 45 -8.40 -10.06 0.60
C ARG A 45 -7.76 -10.94 1.67
N TYR A 46 -8.57 -11.31 2.66
CA TYR A 46 -8.20 -12.35 3.62
C TYR A 46 -7.58 -13.57 2.92
N ASP A 47 -6.44 -14.01 3.44
CA ASP A 47 -5.76 -15.22 3.00
C ASP A 47 -6.19 -16.42 3.87
N PRO A 48 -7.05 -17.33 3.35
CA PRO A 48 -7.53 -18.47 4.13
C PRO A 48 -6.46 -19.54 4.35
N HIS A 49 -5.40 -19.57 3.53
CA HIS A 49 -4.32 -20.54 3.66
C HIS A 49 -3.36 -20.15 4.77
N ALA A 50 -2.95 -18.88 4.79
CA ALA A 50 -2.09 -18.32 5.83
C ALA A 50 -2.88 -17.87 7.09
N GLY A 51 -4.21 -17.84 7.01
CA GLY A 51 -5.08 -17.35 8.08
C GLY A 51 -4.87 -15.86 8.40
N THR A 52 -4.40 -15.06 7.43
CA THR A 52 -3.96 -13.68 7.66
C THR A 52 -4.95 -12.69 7.05
N LEU A 53 -5.36 -11.71 7.85
CA LEU A 53 -6.24 -10.60 7.44
C LEU A 53 -5.57 -9.69 6.39
N SER A 54 -6.37 -9.19 5.45
CA SER A 54 -6.00 -8.22 4.42
C SER A 54 -5.36 -6.97 5.03
N MET A 55 -5.97 -6.40 6.08
CA MET A 55 -5.41 -5.25 6.79
C MET A 55 -4.05 -5.57 7.44
N ALA A 56 -3.90 -6.78 7.98
CA ALA A 56 -2.64 -7.21 8.60
C ALA A 56 -1.53 -7.41 7.57
N ARG A 57 -1.85 -7.96 6.39
CA ARG A 57 -0.92 -8.12 5.26
C ARG A 57 -0.45 -6.77 4.74
N THR A 58 -1.39 -5.91 4.35
CA THR A 58 -1.11 -4.59 3.76
C THR A 58 -0.34 -3.67 4.72
N THR A 59 -0.62 -3.74 6.02
CA THR A 59 0.10 -2.94 7.03
C THR A 59 1.43 -3.58 7.45
N GLY A 60 1.39 -4.85 7.84
CA GLY A 60 2.54 -5.55 8.40
C GLY A 60 3.65 -5.75 7.38
N TYR A 61 3.30 -6.13 6.14
CA TYR A 61 4.30 -6.29 5.09
C TYR A 61 4.95 -4.96 4.71
N THR A 62 4.19 -3.87 4.66
CA THR A 62 4.73 -2.52 4.43
C THR A 62 5.73 -2.14 5.53
N ALA A 63 5.40 -2.37 6.80
CA ALA A 63 6.31 -2.13 7.91
C ALA A 63 7.61 -2.97 7.80
N THR A 64 7.49 -4.26 7.47
CA THR A 64 8.68 -5.11 7.28
C THR A 64 9.50 -4.72 6.05
N ALA A 65 8.88 -4.21 4.98
CA ALA A 65 9.57 -3.72 3.80
C ALA A 65 10.39 -2.46 4.13
N ALA A 66 9.83 -1.53 4.91
CA ALA A 66 10.56 -0.36 5.38
C ALA A 66 11.79 -0.74 6.24
N VAL A 67 11.66 -1.70 7.15
CA VAL A 67 12.80 -2.19 7.94
C VAL A 67 13.87 -2.82 7.05
N ARG A 68 13.47 -3.64 6.06
CA ARG A 68 14.42 -4.24 5.11
C ARG A 68 15.13 -3.20 4.26
N MET A 69 14.41 -2.17 3.80
CA MET A 69 14.97 -1.05 3.05
C MET A 69 16.09 -0.34 3.84
N LEU A 70 15.92 -0.17 5.16
CA LEU A 70 16.94 0.39 6.03
C LEU A 70 18.15 -0.55 6.20
N ILE A 71 17.91 -1.86 6.35
CA ILE A 71 18.99 -2.87 6.46
C ILE A 71 19.85 -2.90 5.19
N GLU A 72 19.23 -2.84 4.01
CA GLU A 72 19.92 -2.77 2.72
C GLU A 72 20.60 -1.42 2.48
N GLY A 73 20.40 -0.43 3.37
CA GLY A 73 21.00 0.89 3.28
C GLY A 73 20.46 1.73 2.12
N LEU A 74 19.25 1.46 1.64
CA LEU A 74 18.65 2.19 0.51
C LEU A 74 18.15 3.58 0.91
N TYR A 75 17.80 3.79 2.18
CA TYR A 75 17.44 5.10 2.72
C TYR A 75 18.36 5.42 3.91
N LYS A 76 19.11 6.54 3.84
CA LYS A 76 20.18 6.88 4.80
C LYS A 76 19.98 8.22 5.51
N GLU A 77 18.91 8.95 5.18
CA GLU A 77 18.67 10.26 5.79
C GLU A 77 18.27 10.07 7.27
N PRO A 78 18.99 10.69 8.22
CA PRO A 78 18.64 10.61 9.62
C PRO A 78 17.42 11.49 9.94
N GLY A 79 16.60 11.06 10.92
CA GLY A 79 15.46 11.84 11.42
C GLY A 79 14.12 11.14 11.22
N ILE A 80 13.05 11.94 11.17
CA ILE A 80 11.69 11.45 10.93
C ILE A 80 11.45 11.46 9.42
N ALA A 81 11.29 10.27 8.83
CA ALA A 81 11.05 10.10 7.40
C ALA A 81 9.63 9.61 7.15
N PRO A 82 8.66 10.51 6.88
CA PRO A 82 7.34 10.09 6.45
C PRO A 82 7.41 9.51 5.02
N PRO A 83 6.40 8.71 4.60
CA PRO A 83 6.43 8.00 3.32
C PRO A 83 6.66 8.90 2.10
N GLU A 84 6.23 10.17 2.15
CA GLU A 84 6.41 11.14 1.06
C GLU A 84 7.87 11.50 0.83
N LEU A 85 8.72 11.48 1.88
CA LEU A 85 10.15 11.70 1.71
C LEU A 85 10.83 10.49 1.07
N ILE A 86 10.47 9.28 1.50
CA ILE A 86 10.95 8.04 0.90
C ILE A 86 10.53 7.96 -0.57
N GLY A 87 9.27 8.31 -0.87
CA GLY A 87 8.68 8.30 -2.21
C GLY A 87 9.29 9.30 -3.20
N ARG A 88 10.05 10.31 -2.74
CA ARG A 88 10.83 11.19 -3.62
C ARG A 88 12.00 10.45 -4.29
N HIS A 89 12.46 9.36 -3.69
CA HIS A 89 13.55 8.56 -4.21
C HIS A 89 12.98 7.30 -4.88
N LYS A 90 13.24 7.17 -6.19
CA LYS A 90 12.72 6.07 -7.00
C LYS A 90 13.13 4.70 -6.46
N GLU A 91 14.41 4.51 -6.15
CA GLU A 91 14.95 3.20 -5.74
C GLU A 91 14.38 2.68 -4.40
N PRO A 92 14.35 3.45 -3.30
CA PRO A 92 13.66 3.06 -2.08
C PRO A 92 12.16 2.76 -2.27
N CYS A 93 11.48 3.59 -3.06
CA CYS A 93 10.06 3.39 -3.37
C CYS A 93 9.83 2.07 -4.13
N ASP A 94 10.57 1.86 -5.23
CA ASP A 94 10.51 0.64 -6.03
C ASP A 94 10.81 -0.61 -5.20
N PHE A 95 11.79 -0.53 -4.28
CA PHE A 95 12.12 -1.61 -3.38
C PHE A 95 10.92 -2.01 -2.51
N MET A 96 10.23 -1.03 -1.90
CA MET A 96 9.05 -1.30 -1.07
C MET A 96 7.92 -1.94 -1.90
N ILE A 97 7.63 -1.38 -3.08
CA ILE A 97 6.59 -1.91 -3.98
C ILE A 97 6.93 -3.34 -4.42
N ARG A 98 8.20 -3.63 -4.71
CA ARG A 98 8.65 -4.99 -5.04
C ARG A 98 8.45 -5.95 -3.87
N CYS A 99 8.82 -5.59 -2.65
CA CYS A 99 8.63 -6.43 -1.47
C CYS A 99 7.17 -6.76 -1.18
N LEU A 100 6.25 -5.82 -1.45
CA LEU A 100 4.81 -6.04 -1.35
C LEU A 100 4.31 -6.98 -2.46
N ARG A 101 4.76 -6.77 -3.70
CA ARG A 101 4.41 -7.60 -4.85
C ARG A 101 4.85 -9.06 -4.68
N GLU A 102 6.03 -9.32 -4.11
CA GLU A 102 6.51 -10.66 -3.76
C GLU A 102 5.57 -11.40 -2.78
N ARG A 103 4.81 -10.65 -1.98
CA ARG A 103 3.82 -11.16 -1.02
C ARG A 103 2.39 -11.11 -1.56
N GLN A 104 2.25 -10.87 -2.86
CA GLN A 104 0.99 -10.75 -3.57
C GLN A 104 0.09 -9.60 -3.10
N VAL A 105 0.68 -8.57 -2.48
CA VAL A 105 0.00 -7.28 -2.25
C VAL A 105 0.35 -6.38 -3.43
N VAL A 106 -0.56 -6.28 -4.39
CA VAL A 106 -0.30 -5.62 -5.68
C VAL A 106 -1.09 -4.32 -5.79
N CYS A 107 -0.36 -3.23 -6.05
CA CYS A 107 -0.92 -1.96 -6.47
C CYS A 107 -0.72 -1.83 -7.99
N GLU A 108 -1.83 -1.72 -8.73
CA GLU A 108 -1.86 -1.55 -10.18
C GLU A 108 -1.98 -0.07 -10.52
N GLU A 109 -1.21 0.38 -11.50
CA GLU A 109 -1.31 1.73 -12.06
C GLU A 109 -1.95 1.65 -13.46
N GLU A 110 -2.93 2.51 -13.71
CA GLU A 110 -3.54 2.72 -15.02
C GLU A 110 -3.43 4.20 -15.38
N VAL A 111 -2.91 4.52 -16.57
CA VAL A 111 -2.77 5.90 -17.05
C VAL A 111 -3.82 6.15 -18.14
N ILE A 112 -4.72 7.09 -17.88
CA ILE A 112 -5.78 7.51 -18.79
C ILE A 112 -5.42 8.89 -19.36
N GLY A 113 -5.25 8.94 -20.68
CA GLY A 113 -4.80 10.14 -21.39
C GLY A 113 -3.28 10.29 -21.30
N GLY A 114 -2.59 10.14 -22.43
CA GLY A 114 -1.12 10.04 -22.51
C GLY A 114 -0.70 8.83 -23.34
N SER A 115 0.34 8.96 -24.16
CA SER A 115 0.89 7.84 -24.95
C SER A 115 1.39 6.75 -24.01
N PRO A 116 1.23 5.44 -24.33
CA PRO A 116 1.64 4.37 -23.42
C PRO A 116 3.14 4.47 -23.15
N ILE A 117 3.50 4.81 -21.91
CA ILE A 117 4.83 4.54 -21.38
C ILE A 117 4.65 3.32 -20.50
N LEU A 118 4.97 2.15 -21.06
CA LEU A 118 5.27 0.97 -20.26
C LEU A 118 6.43 1.33 -19.32
N CYS A 119 6.19 1.28 -18.01
CA CYS A 119 7.22 1.11 -17.00
C CYS A 119 7.31 -0.37 -16.63
#